data_AF-Q8XLR7-F1
#
_entry.id   AF-Q8XLR7-F1
#
_cell.length_a   1.000
_cell.length_b   1.000
_cell.length_c   1.000
_cell.angle_alpha   90.00
_cell.angle_beta   90.00
_cell.angle_gamma   90.00
#
_symmetry.space_group_name_H-M   'P 1'
#
loop_
_entity.id
_entity.type
_entity.pdbx_description
1 polymer ?
#
loop_
_entity_poly.entity_id
_entity_poly.type
_entity_poly.pdbx_seq_one_letter_code
_entity_poly.pdbx_strand_id
1 'polypeptide(L)'
;MNKSIAYIGTYTNGASEGIYRLCLDTDKGNIDDLSVVARFGNPTYLCIHNNKLYTVGNPLSLDTLGGVASYNIEEDYSLKLTGASLLQGKKPCHINIIPDKSLIVSSNYHEKSINTYSLNENFDIDTSLSVFSHKDDSKMHFASITPDNKFICAVNLGMDRIELFKINSNNTLSYIENLSFYCTKGCGPRHIEFSKNGKFAYVICENSSEIIILKYLGEEGFKLVQYIHVLPNGFGGQNFGSAIKISPCNKFLYVSNRGFNGISAFRINEETGSLSLINHYSSHGDFPRDFEISPCNKFLIIANEKSDNLTIYLKNPDGTLKLFKNDIFIPSPTCIKFK
;
A
#
# COMPACT_ATOMS: atom_id res chain seq x y z
N MET A 1 27.12 10.69 6.31
CA MET A 1 26.37 9.43 6.47
C MET A 1 25.09 9.58 5.71
N ASN A 2 24.85 8.70 4.74
CA ASN A 2 23.65 8.76 3.91
C ASN A 2 22.45 8.24 4.71
N LYS A 3 21.45 9.09 4.91
CA LYS A 3 20.24 8.75 5.68
C LYS A 3 19.04 8.69 4.76
N SER A 4 18.17 7.71 4.97
CA SER A 4 16.84 7.66 4.37
C SER A 4 15.79 7.76 5.47
N ILE A 5 14.82 8.66 5.27
CA ILE A 5 13.73 8.88 6.21
C ILE A 5 12.50 8.11 5.71
N ALA A 6 11.89 7.36 6.62
CA ALA A 6 10.59 6.72 6.39
C ALA A 6 9.59 7.14 7.47
N TYR A 7 8.32 7.09 7.12
CA TYR A 7 7.20 7.25 8.03
C TYR A 7 6.43 5.94 8.13
N ILE A 8 5.98 5.62 9.34
CA ILE A 8 5.32 4.36 9.66
C ILE A 8 3.94 4.63 10.23
N GLY A 9 2.94 4.11 9.53
CA GLY A 9 1.55 4.11 9.93
C GLY A 9 1.24 2.94 10.86
N THR A 10 0.27 3.10 11.75
CA THR A 10 -0.04 2.12 12.81
C THR A 10 -1.55 2.01 13.09
N TYR A 11 -1.96 0.93 13.73
CA TYR A 11 -3.21 0.90 14.49
C TYR A 11 -2.99 1.53 15.87
N THR A 12 -3.96 2.31 16.36
CA THR A 12 -3.87 3.02 17.66
C THR A 12 -4.86 2.49 18.69
N ASN A 13 -5.26 1.23 18.57
CA ASN A 13 -6.12 0.55 19.55
C ASN A 13 -5.31 -0.04 20.73
N GLY A 14 -3.99 0.06 20.67
CA GLY A 14 -3.04 -0.42 21.68
C GLY A 14 -2.03 0.67 22.07
N ALA A 15 -0.76 0.30 22.20
CA ALA A 15 0.28 1.22 22.68
C ALA A 15 0.69 2.33 21.67
N SER A 16 0.24 2.25 20.42
CA SER A 16 0.62 3.22 19.41
C SER A 16 -0.07 4.57 19.57
N GLU A 17 0.69 5.65 19.37
CA GLU A 17 0.21 7.02 19.46
C GLU A 17 -0.13 7.63 18.09
N GLY A 18 0.27 7.00 16.97
CA GLY A 18 0.00 7.49 15.62
C GLY A 18 1.09 7.17 14.59
N ILE A 19 1.68 8.20 13.99
CA ILE A 19 2.70 8.08 12.94
C ILE A 19 4.09 8.20 13.55
N TYR A 20 4.96 7.25 13.20
CA TYR A 20 6.37 7.23 13.60
C TYR A 20 7.27 7.63 12.44
N ARG A 21 8.42 8.25 12.74
CA ARG A 21 9.52 8.48 11.81
C ARG A 21 10.62 7.47 12.10
N LEU A 22 11.16 6.87 11.05
CA LEU A 22 12.32 6.00 11.07
C LEU A 22 13.46 6.66 10.27
N CYS A 23 14.64 6.76 10.88
CA CYS A 23 15.86 7.22 10.22
C CYS A 23 16.81 6.05 9.98
N LEU A 24 16.95 5.62 8.73
CA LEU A 24 17.84 4.53 8.32
C LEU A 24 19.20 5.09 7.88
N ASP A 25 20.28 4.67 8.55
CA ASP A 25 21.64 4.80 8.04
C ASP A 25 21.80 3.82 6.87
N THR A 26 21.85 4.33 5.64
CA THR A 26 21.91 3.48 4.43
C THR A 26 23.30 2.94 4.13
N ASP A 27 24.33 3.41 4.83
CA ASP A 27 25.68 2.88 4.72
C ASP A 27 25.84 1.66 5.64
N LYS A 28 25.25 1.71 6.85
CA LYS A 28 25.37 0.65 7.87
C LYS A 28 24.16 -0.27 8.00
N GLY A 29 22.97 0.18 7.61
CA GLY A 29 21.68 -0.50 7.78
C GLY A 29 21.00 -0.30 9.13
N ASN A 30 21.60 0.47 10.05
CA ASN A 30 21.04 0.71 11.37
C ASN A 30 19.91 1.75 11.34
N ILE A 31 18.98 1.62 12.28
CA ILE A 31 18.01 2.68 12.58
C ILE A 31 18.65 3.59 13.62
N ASP A 32 18.91 4.83 13.24
CA ASP A 32 19.50 5.86 14.11
C ASP A 32 18.45 6.52 15.01
N ASP A 33 17.20 6.59 14.54
CA ASP A 33 16.07 7.17 15.26
C ASP A 33 14.76 6.48 14.87
N LEU A 34 13.91 6.26 15.87
CA LEU A 34 12.55 5.76 15.71
C LEU A 34 11.66 6.44 16.75
N SER A 35 10.85 7.40 16.32
CA SER A 35 10.12 8.29 17.24
C SER A 35 8.75 8.67 16.69
N VAL A 36 7.80 8.98 17.58
CA VAL A 36 6.47 9.49 17.20
C VAL A 36 6.63 10.92 16.66
N VAL A 37 6.05 11.18 15.50
CA VAL A 37 6.07 12.51 14.86
C VAL A 37 4.69 13.10 14.59
N ALA A 38 3.63 12.30 14.70
CA ALA A 38 2.25 12.79 14.71
C ALA A 38 1.34 11.90 15.55
N ARG A 39 0.55 12.52 16.43
CA ARG A 39 -0.50 11.85 17.20
C ARG A 39 -1.80 11.87 16.42
N PHE A 40 -2.20 10.73 15.87
CA PHE A 40 -3.36 10.60 14.99
C PHE A 40 -3.96 9.22 15.15
N GLY A 41 -5.29 9.10 15.10
CA GLY A 41 -6.00 7.85 15.29
C GLY A 41 -5.98 6.97 14.05
N ASN A 42 -5.47 5.76 14.21
CA ASN A 42 -5.40 4.71 13.18
C ASN A 42 -4.87 5.19 11.80
N PRO A 43 -3.67 5.81 11.72
CA PRO A 43 -3.03 6.18 10.47
C PRO A 43 -2.47 4.94 9.75
N THR A 44 -3.35 4.03 9.32
CA THR A 44 -3.00 2.67 8.90
C THR A 44 -2.40 2.57 7.50
N TYR A 45 -2.46 3.66 6.72
CA TYR A 45 -1.84 3.73 5.40
C TYR A 45 -1.43 5.15 5.06
N LEU A 46 -0.26 5.29 4.44
CA LEU A 46 0.38 6.56 4.13
C LEU A 46 0.72 6.65 2.65
N CYS A 47 0.72 7.87 2.11
CA CYS A 47 1.43 8.19 0.87
C CYS A 47 2.18 9.52 1.02
N ILE A 48 3.23 9.71 0.21
CA ILE A 48 4.10 10.89 0.26
C ILE A 48 4.25 11.45 -1.15
N HIS A 49 4.20 12.76 -1.27
CA HIS A 49 4.55 13.49 -2.49
C HIS A 49 5.28 14.78 -2.12
N ASN A 50 6.51 14.94 -2.61
CA ASN A 50 7.39 16.06 -2.28
C ASN A 50 7.61 16.19 -0.76
N ASN A 51 7.15 17.28 -0.15
CA ASN A 51 7.20 17.54 1.29
C ASN A 51 5.81 17.41 1.94
N LYS A 52 4.90 16.64 1.33
CA LYS A 52 3.58 16.34 1.89
C LYS A 52 3.47 14.86 2.22
N LEU A 53 2.86 14.58 3.36
CA LEU A 53 2.43 13.25 3.76
C LEU A 53 0.92 13.24 3.89
N TYR A 54 0.27 12.21 3.36
CA TYR A 54 -1.15 11.98 3.53
C TYR A 54 -1.39 10.65 4.22
N THR A 55 -2.41 10.60 5.06
CA THR A 55 -2.79 9.40 5.81
C THR A 55 -4.30 9.23 5.81
N VAL A 56 -4.75 7.98 5.84
CA VAL A 56 -6.11 7.65 6.31
C VAL A 56 -6.18 7.79 7.83
N GLY A 57 -7.37 7.84 8.41
CA GLY A 57 -7.57 7.80 9.86
C GLY A 57 -8.50 8.90 10.35
N ASN A 58 -8.30 9.32 11.60
CA ASN A 58 -9.06 10.39 12.24
C ASN A 58 -8.26 11.04 13.39
N PRO A 59 -8.52 12.29 13.76
CA PRO A 59 -8.03 12.85 15.02
C PRO A 59 -8.46 11.99 16.21
N LEU A 60 -7.59 11.80 17.21
CA LEU A 60 -7.84 10.92 18.36
C LEU A 60 -9.12 11.26 19.15
N SER A 61 -9.54 12.53 19.13
CA SER A 61 -10.76 13.01 19.79
C SER A 61 -12.06 12.77 19.02
N LEU A 62 -11.98 12.27 17.78
CA LEU A 62 -13.12 12.15 16.84
C LEU A 62 -13.21 10.71 16.31
N ASP A 63 -13.39 9.73 17.18
CA ASP A 63 -13.34 8.29 16.86
C ASP A 63 -14.50 7.78 15.98
N THR A 64 -15.62 8.50 15.98
CA THR A 64 -16.81 8.28 15.14
C THR A 64 -16.64 8.75 13.69
N LEU A 65 -15.60 9.53 13.42
CA LEU A 65 -15.27 10.02 12.08
C LEU A 65 -14.17 9.19 11.44
N GLY A 66 -14.14 9.20 10.11
CA GLY A 66 -13.10 8.59 9.31
C GLY A 66 -12.88 9.34 8.01
N GLY A 67 -11.62 9.43 7.57
CA GLY A 67 -11.29 10.08 6.32
C GLY A 67 -9.80 10.14 6.09
N VAL A 68 -9.33 11.29 5.62
CA VAL A 68 -7.92 11.52 5.29
C VAL A 68 -7.41 12.81 5.95
N ALA A 69 -6.11 12.85 6.22
CA ALA A 69 -5.39 14.02 6.70
C ALA A 69 -4.11 14.26 5.91
N SER A 70 -3.68 15.52 5.84
CA SER A 70 -2.45 15.97 5.21
C SER A 70 -1.52 16.64 6.21
N TYR A 71 -0.22 16.42 6.03
CA TYR A 71 0.85 17.00 6.83
C TYR A 71 1.90 17.61 5.92
N ASN A 72 2.50 18.72 6.33
CA ASN A 72 3.81 19.13 5.86
C ASN A 72 4.88 18.29 6.54
N ILE A 73 5.85 17.85 5.75
CA ILE A 73 7.12 17.32 6.23
C ILE A 73 8.07 18.51 6.37
N GLU A 74 8.36 18.88 7.61
CA GLU A 74 9.26 20.00 7.93
C GLU A 74 10.74 19.63 7.68
N GLU A 75 11.65 20.60 7.75
CA GLU A 75 13.09 20.39 7.48
C GLU A 75 13.74 19.38 8.44
N ASP A 76 13.25 19.31 9.68
CA ASP A 76 13.68 18.35 10.69
C ASP A 76 12.95 17.00 10.57
N TYR A 77 12.16 16.80 9.51
CA TYR A 77 11.32 15.64 9.25
C TYR A 77 10.18 15.41 10.25
N SER A 78 9.85 16.39 11.09
CA SER A 78 8.60 16.38 11.86
C SER A 78 7.40 16.59 10.95
N LEU A 79 6.20 16.27 11.46
CA LEU A 79 4.95 16.40 10.71
C LEU A 79 4.08 17.51 11.31
N LYS A 80 3.76 18.50 10.48
CA LYS A 80 2.82 19.57 10.84
C LYS A 80 1.50 19.35 10.11
N LEU A 81 0.41 19.12 10.85
CA LEU A 81 -0.92 18.93 10.27
C LEU A 81 -1.34 20.18 9.49
N THR A 82 -1.76 20.00 8.24
CA THR A 82 -2.25 21.10 7.39
C THR A 82 -3.73 21.05 7.12
N GLY A 83 -4.34 19.85 7.17
CA GLY A 83 -5.77 19.70 6.97
C GLY A 83 -6.25 18.27 7.15
N ALA A 84 -7.57 18.12 7.27
CA ALA A 84 -8.24 16.83 7.25
C ALA A 84 -9.63 16.96 6.61
N SER A 85 -10.04 15.92 5.90
CA SER A 85 -11.40 15.77 5.36
C SER A 85 -11.98 14.47 5.89
N LEU A 86 -12.99 14.59 6.73
CA LEU A 86 -13.56 13.51 7.53
C LEU A 86 -15.07 13.40 7.29
N LEU A 87 -15.57 12.17 7.30
CA LEU A 87 -16.99 11.85 7.28
C LEU A 87 -17.38 11.04 8.50
N GLN A 88 -18.66 11.07 8.85
CA GLN A 88 -19.22 10.11 9.79
C GLN A 88 -19.06 8.70 9.21
N GLY A 89 -18.50 7.76 9.99
CA GLY A 89 -18.32 6.38 9.55
C GLY A 89 -16.93 5.82 9.84
N LYS A 90 -16.65 4.65 9.27
CA LYS A 90 -15.37 3.95 9.45
C LYS A 90 -14.27 4.58 8.61
N LYS A 91 -13.03 4.44 9.09
CA LYS A 91 -11.84 5.00 8.43
C LYS A 91 -11.52 4.25 7.13
N PRO A 92 -11.09 4.95 6.06
CA PRO A 92 -10.52 4.31 4.89
C PRO A 92 -9.30 3.44 5.26
N CYS A 93 -8.98 2.47 4.42
CA CYS A 93 -7.88 1.52 4.63
C CYS A 93 -6.69 1.73 3.69
N HIS A 94 -6.84 2.59 2.68
CA HIS A 94 -5.81 2.91 1.70
C HIS A 94 -5.98 4.34 1.19
N ILE A 95 -4.87 4.99 0.84
CA ILE A 95 -4.80 6.33 0.28
C ILE A 95 -3.68 6.43 -0.76
N ASN A 96 -3.92 7.18 -1.84
CA ASN A 96 -2.90 7.52 -2.83
C ASN A 96 -3.14 8.94 -3.37
N ILE A 97 -2.07 9.59 -3.83
CA ILE A 97 -2.11 10.91 -4.46
C ILE A 97 -1.90 10.77 -5.97
N ILE A 98 -2.60 11.61 -6.73
CA ILE A 98 -2.53 11.71 -8.18
C ILE A 98 -2.16 13.16 -8.51
N PRO A 99 -0.85 13.50 -8.48
CA PRO A 99 -0.40 14.89 -8.56
C PRO A 99 -0.86 15.61 -9.83
N ASP A 100 -0.80 14.93 -10.98
CA ASP A 100 -1.20 15.47 -12.29
C ASP A 100 -2.68 15.84 -12.38
N LYS A 101 -3.50 15.38 -11.43
CA LYS A 101 -4.93 15.69 -11.34
C LYS A 101 -5.26 16.54 -10.12
N SER A 102 -4.29 16.89 -9.29
CA SER A 102 -4.50 17.54 -7.98
C SER A 102 -5.55 16.80 -7.15
N LEU A 103 -5.42 15.47 -7.06
CA LEU A 103 -6.39 14.60 -6.39
C LEU A 103 -5.74 13.64 -5.41
N ILE A 104 -6.46 13.33 -4.33
CA ILE A 104 -6.25 12.14 -3.53
C ILE A 104 -7.39 11.17 -3.82
N VAL A 105 -7.07 9.88 -3.85
CA VAL A 105 -8.05 8.80 -3.83
C VAL A 105 -7.85 7.92 -2.59
N SER A 106 -8.93 7.60 -1.89
CA SER A 106 -8.92 6.64 -0.78
C SER A 106 -9.91 5.51 -1.00
N SER A 107 -9.62 4.36 -0.39
CA SER A 107 -10.49 3.19 -0.45
C SER A 107 -10.98 2.82 0.94
N ASN A 108 -12.28 2.65 1.08
CA ASN A 108 -12.91 2.32 2.35
C ASN A 108 -13.51 0.91 2.30
N TYR A 109 -12.89 0.01 3.06
CA TYR A 109 -13.29 -1.39 3.15
C TYR A 109 -14.69 -1.56 3.77
N HIS A 110 -15.01 -0.76 4.79
CA HIS A 110 -16.26 -0.91 5.56
C HIS A 110 -17.42 -0.11 4.96
N GLU A 111 -17.13 1.09 4.44
CA GLU A 111 -18.11 1.95 3.78
C GLU A 111 -18.31 1.60 2.29
N LYS A 112 -17.60 0.57 1.80
CA LYS A 112 -17.74 0.02 0.44
C LYS A 112 -17.49 1.05 -0.65
N SER A 113 -16.56 1.97 -0.40
CA SER A 113 -16.44 3.21 -1.17
C SER A 113 -15.04 3.49 -1.68
N ILE A 114 -14.99 4.26 -2.76
CA ILE A 114 -13.83 5.02 -3.20
C ILE A 114 -14.18 6.49 -3.02
N ASN A 115 -13.27 7.23 -2.38
CA ASN A 115 -13.45 8.65 -2.13
C ASN A 115 -12.39 9.42 -2.88
N THR A 116 -12.75 10.55 -3.48
CA THR A 116 -11.81 11.48 -4.11
C THR A 116 -11.83 12.82 -3.39
N TYR A 117 -10.65 13.39 -3.15
CA TYR A 117 -10.47 14.67 -2.46
C TYR A 117 -9.67 15.59 -3.36
N SER A 118 -10.20 16.78 -3.64
CA SER A 118 -9.49 17.79 -4.42
C SER A 118 -8.34 18.38 -3.61
N LEU A 119 -7.26 18.74 -4.29
CA LEU A 119 -6.11 19.43 -3.72
C LEU A 119 -5.99 20.82 -4.29
N ASN A 120 -5.62 21.78 -3.45
CA ASN A 120 -5.28 23.13 -3.90
C ASN A 120 -3.85 23.17 -4.50
N GLU A 121 -3.41 24.35 -4.93
CA GLU A 121 -2.08 24.56 -5.54
C GLU A 121 -0.90 24.20 -4.62
N ASN A 122 -1.11 24.23 -3.30
CA ASN A 122 -0.13 23.82 -2.30
C ASN A 122 -0.20 22.33 -1.96
N PHE A 123 -1.00 21.55 -2.71
CA PHE A 123 -1.32 20.15 -2.45
C PHE A 123 -1.95 19.89 -1.07
N ASP A 124 -2.62 20.89 -0.48
CA ASP A 124 -3.44 20.69 0.72
C ASP A 124 -4.84 20.21 0.34
N ILE A 125 -5.44 19.41 1.22
CA ILE A 125 -6.80 18.88 1.04
C ILE A 125 -7.81 20.03 1.03
N ASP A 126 -8.54 20.15 -0.06
CA ASP A 126 -9.71 21.01 -0.19
C ASP A 126 -10.97 20.30 0.32
N THR A 127 -12.05 21.05 0.52
CA THR A 127 -13.35 20.59 1.00
C THR A 127 -14.15 19.77 -0.01
N SER A 128 -13.77 19.80 -1.29
CA SER A 128 -14.45 19.04 -2.35
C SER A 128 -14.17 17.53 -2.24
N LEU A 129 -15.21 16.79 -1.85
CA LEU A 129 -15.22 15.34 -1.68
C LEU A 129 -16.29 14.72 -2.58
N SER A 130 -15.90 13.70 -3.35
CA SER A 130 -16.84 12.80 -4.02
C SER A 130 -16.71 11.39 -3.48
N VAL A 131 -17.83 10.69 -3.36
CA VAL A 131 -17.91 9.32 -2.85
C VAL A 131 -18.62 8.47 -3.90
N PHE A 132 -17.95 7.42 -4.36
CA PHE A 132 -18.57 6.34 -5.10
C PHE A 132 -18.69 5.13 -4.17
N SER A 133 -19.90 4.61 -3.97
CA SER A 133 -20.13 3.44 -3.13
C SER A 133 -20.88 2.35 -3.89
N HIS A 134 -20.49 1.11 -3.65
CA HIS A 134 -21.24 -0.07 -4.10
C HIS A 134 -22.38 -0.41 -3.13
N LYS A 135 -23.45 -1.05 -3.63
CA LYS A 135 -24.57 -1.53 -2.81
C LYS A 135 -24.37 -2.97 -2.30
N ASP A 136 -23.54 -3.75 -2.97
CA ASP A 136 -23.34 -5.18 -2.72
C ASP A 136 -22.27 -5.45 -1.64
N ASP A 137 -21.75 -6.66 -1.53
CA ASP A 137 -20.71 -7.08 -0.56
C ASP A 137 -19.30 -6.54 -0.87
N SER A 138 -19.22 -5.37 -1.52
CA SER A 138 -17.96 -4.70 -1.88
C SER A 138 -17.10 -4.41 -0.66
N LYS A 139 -15.78 -4.55 -0.87
CA LYS A 139 -14.73 -4.25 0.10
C LYS A 139 -13.57 -3.60 -0.65
N MET A 140 -13.66 -2.29 -0.87
CA MET A 140 -12.63 -1.54 -1.58
C MET A 140 -11.35 -1.48 -0.73
N HIS A 141 -10.25 -2.02 -1.24
CA HIS A 141 -9.00 -2.15 -0.49
C HIS A 141 -7.85 -1.32 -1.09
N PHE A 142 -7.92 -0.97 -2.37
CA PHE A 142 -6.88 -0.18 -3.02
C PHE A 142 -7.48 0.70 -4.11
N ALA A 143 -6.88 1.87 -4.34
CA ALA A 143 -7.16 2.71 -5.49
C ALA A 143 -5.91 3.55 -5.85
N SER A 144 -5.61 3.65 -7.13
CA SER A 144 -4.56 4.51 -7.68
C SER A 144 -4.87 4.88 -9.14
N ILE A 145 -4.04 5.70 -9.77
CA ILE A 145 -4.14 6.02 -11.20
C ILE A 145 -3.49 4.92 -12.04
N THR A 146 -4.04 4.63 -13.22
CA THR A 146 -3.41 3.76 -14.21
C THR A 146 -2.14 4.41 -14.79
N PRO A 147 -1.16 3.63 -15.29
CA PRO A 147 0.11 4.16 -15.81
C PRO A 147 -0.02 5.16 -16.97
N ASP A 148 -1.14 5.14 -17.69
CA ASP A 148 -1.44 6.07 -18.78
C ASP A 148 -2.22 7.32 -18.32
N ASN A 149 -2.41 7.49 -17.00
CA ASN A 149 -3.14 8.60 -16.38
C ASN A 149 -4.60 8.77 -16.83
N LYS A 150 -5.22 7.70 -17.38
CA LYS A 150 -6.59 7.76 -17.92
C LYS A 150 -7.67 7.34 -16.92
N PHE A 151 -7.39 6.37 -16.05
CA PHE A 151 -8.40 5.77 -15.18
C PHE A 151 -7.92 5.68 -13.74
N ILE A 152 -8.86 5.73 -12.80
CA ILE A 152 -8.61 5.20 -11.46
C ILE A 152 -8.76 3.68 -11.54
N CYS A 153 -7.72 2.95 -11.15
CA CYS A 153 -7.74 1.52 -10.96
C CYS A 153 -7.95 1.23 -9.48
N ALA A 154 -9.06 0.57 -9.15
CA ALA A 154 -9.39 0.19 -7.79
C ALA A 154 -9.51 -1.32 -7.64
N VAL A 155 -9.23 -1.83 -6.44
CA VAL A 155 -9.28 -3.26 -6.14
C VAL A 155 -10.41 -3.49 -5.14
N ASN A 156 -11.39 -4.27 -5.57
CA ASN A 156 -12.56 -4.63 -4.79
C ASN A 156 -12.43 -6.09 -4.34
N LEU A 157 -11.95 -6.25 -3.10
CA LEU A 157 -11.71 -7.55 -2.49
C LEU A 157 -13.01 -8.35 -2.37
N GLY A 158 -14.10 -7.70 -1.98
CA GLY A 158 -15.36 -8.36 -1.66
C GLY A 158 -16.13 -8.87 -2.88
N MET A 159 -15.82 -8.34 -4.07
CA MET A 159 -16.49 -8.70 -5.33
C MET A 159 -15.57 -9.41 -6.32
N ASP A 160 -14.34 -9.74 -5.93
CA ASP A 160 -13.33 -10.37 -6.79
C ASP A 160 -13.05 -9.57 -8.07
N ARG A 161 -12.87 -8.23 -7.96
CA ARG A 161 -12.72 -7.35 -9.13
C ARG A 161 -11.54 -6.39 -9.03
N ILE A 162 -10.98 -6.09 -10.19
CA ILE A 162 -10.14 -4.91 -10.44
C ILE A 162 -10.97 -3.99 -11.31
N GLU A 163 -11.37 -2.87 -10.73
CA GLU A 163 -12.36 -1.95 -11.28
C GLU A 163 -11.69 -0.72 -11.88
N LEU A 164 -12.09 -0.32 -13.08
CA LEU A 164 -11.64 0.92 -13.70
C LEU A 164 -12.74 1.98 -13.62
N PHE A 165 -12.34 3.20 -13.27
CA PHE A 165 -13.21 4.36 -13.23
C PHE A 165 -12.67 5.50 -14.07
N LYS A 166 -13.55 6.16 -14.81
CA LYS A 166 -13.26 7.46 -15.42
C LYS A 166 -13.37 8.56 -14.38
N ILE A 167 -12.43 9.49 -14.39
CA ILE A 167 -12.51 10.74 -13.61
C ILE A 167 -13.30 11.76 -14.44
N ASN A 168 -14.41 12.24 -13.90
CA ASN A 168 -15.24 13.28 -14.53
C ASN A 168 -14.70 14.69 -14.21
N SER A 169 -15.22 15.70 -14.90
CA SER A 169 -14.76 17.11 -14.74
C SER A 169 -14.98 17.69 -13.34
N ASN A 170 -15.88 17.11 -12.55
CA ASN A 170 -16.15 17.48 -11.15
C ASN A 170 -15.49 16.52 -10.15
N ASN A 171 -14.46 15.79 -10.58
CA ASN A 171 -13.73 14.78 -9.80
C ASN A 171 -14.57 13.59 -9.32
N THR A 172 -15.84 13.47 -9.73
CA THR A 172 -16.63 12.26 -9.50
C THR A 172 -16.09 11.09 -10.33
N LEU A 173 -16.39 9.87 -9.89
CA LEU A 173 -15.95 8.65 -10.57
C LEU A 173 -17.11 7.96 -11.28
N SER A 174 -16.88 7.54 -12.53
CA SER A 174 -17.81 6.69 -13.28
C SER A 174 -17.20 5.32 -13.51
N TYR A 175 -17.83 4.28 -12.96
CA TYR A 175 -17.41 2.88 -13.13
C TYR A 175 -17.51 2.44 -14.60
N ILE A 176 -16.48 1.77 -15.09
CA ILE A 176 -16.39 1.24 -16.45
C ILE A 176 -16.34 -0.28 -16.38
N GLU A 177 -17.52 -0.91 -16.38
CA GLU A 177 -17.65 -2.36 -16.21
C GLU A 177 -16.92 -3.16 -17.29
N ASN A 178 -17.05 -2.75 -18.56
CA ASN A 178 -16.51 -3.46 -19.70
C ASN A 178 -14.97 -3.45 -19.80
N LEU A 179 -14.28 -2.57 -19.07
CA LEU A 179 -12.81 -2.53 -18.99
C LEU A 179 -12.27 -3.12 -17.68
N SER A 180 -13.15 -3.41 -16.73
CA SER A 180 -12.81 -3.98 -15.44
C SER A 180 -12.54 -5.48 -15.56
N PHE A 181 -11.70 -6.02 -14.67
CA PHE A 181 -11.32 -7.42 -14.68
C PHE A 181 -12.01 -8.18 -13.55
N TYR A 182 -12.63 -9.31 -13.90
CA TYR A 182 -13.26 -10.24 -12.96
C TYR A 182 -12.26 -11.35 -12.64
N CYS A 183 -11.89 -11.43 -11.37
CA CYS A 183 -10.97 -12.44 -10.88
C CYS A 183 -11.71 -13.75 -10.62
N THR A 184 -10.95 -14.83 -10.41
CA THR A 184 -11.51 -16.09 -9.91
C THR A 184 -12.31 -15.85 -8.62
N LYS A 185 -13.54 -16.38 -8.57
CA LYS A 185 -14.43 -16.23 -7.42
C LYS A 185 -13.76 -16.71 -6.12
N GLY A 186 -13.80 -15.88 -5.10
CA GLY A 186 -13.24 -16.13 -3.77
C GLY A 186 -11.76 -15.80 -3.62
N CYS A 187 -11.07 -15.33 -4.67
CA CYS A 187 -9.64 -15.01 -4.56
C CYS A 187 -9.38 -13.78 -3.67
N GLY A 188 -10.29 -12.82 -3.63
CA GLY A 188 -10.19 -11.61 -2.82
C GLY A 188 -8.99 -10.74 -3.20
N PRO A 189 -8.95 -10.11 -4.38
CA PRO A 189 -7.84 -9.25 -4.77
C PRO A 189 -7.70 -8.08 -3.79
N ARG A 190 -6.48 -7.67 -3.46
CA ARG A 190 -6.23 -6.72 -2.37
C ARG A 190 -5.47 -5.48 -2.81
N HIS A 191 -4.22 -5.64 -3.20
CA HIS A 191 -3.34 -4.57 -3.69
C HIS A 191 -2.86 -4.89 -5.10
N ILE A 192 -2.54 -3.86 -5.88
CA ILE A 192 -2.06 -3.95 -7.26
C ILE A 192 -0.83 -3.07 -7.43
N GLU A 193 0.16 -3.57 -8.17
CA GLU A 193 1.35 -2.83 -8.58
C GLU A 193 1.52 -2.90 -10.09
N PHE A 194 1.75 -1.75 -10.72
CA PHE A 194 2.06 -1.70 -12.15
C PHE A 194 3.57 -1.73 -12.36
N SER A 195 4.00 -2.53 -13.33
CA SER A 195 5.37 -2.47 -13.85
C SER A 195 5.71 -1.06 -14.36
N LYS A 196 6.99 -0.67 -14.27
CA LYS A 196 7.44 0.69 -14.65
C LYS A 196 7.13 1.07 -16.10
N ASN A 197 7.06 0.10 -17.01
CA ASN A 197 6.69 0.34 -18.41
C ASN A 197 5.17 0.42 -18.64
N GLY A 198 4.36 0.27 -17.60
CA GLY A 198 2.90 0.34 -17.61
C GLY A 198 2.20 -0.86 -18.26
N LYS A 199 2.94 -1.88 -18.73
CA LYS A 199 2.37 -2.97 -19.53
C LYS A 199 1.78 -4.10 -18.69
N PHE A 200 2.31 -4.32 -17.50
CA PHE A 200 1.88 -5.40 -16.60
C PHE A 200 1.41 -4.85 -15.26
N ALA A 201 0.42 -5.52 -14.70
CA ALA A 201 -0.10 -5.34 -13.35
C ALA A 201 0.01 -6.65 -12.57
N TYR A 202 0.47 -6.55 -11.32
CA TYR A 202 0.58 -7.66 -10.38
C TYR A 202 -0.37 -7.43 -9.22
N VAL A 203 -1.28 -8.37 -9.00
CA VAL A 203 -2.36 -8.22 -8.01
C VAL A 203 -2.25 -9.35 -7.00
N ILE A 204 -2.06 -9.00 -5.73
CA ILE A 204 -2.10 -9.99 -4.65
C ILE A 204 -3.53 -10.26 -4.23
N CYS A 205 -3.91 -11.53 -4.23
CA CYS A 205 -5.17 -12.05 -3.71
C CYS A 205 -5.00 -12.42 -2.23
N GLU A 206 -5.76 -11.74 -1.36
CA GLU A 206 -5.75 -11.95 0.08
C GLU A 206 -6.18 -13.36 0.43
N ASN A 207 -7.33 -13.82 -0.07
CA ASN A 207 -7.94 -15.07 0.38
C ASN A 207 -7.31 -16.30 -0.25
N SER A 208 -6.99 -16.27 -1.55
CA SER A 208 -6.43 -17.43 -2.25
C SER A 208 -4.92 -17.55 -2.14
N SER A 209 -4.22 -16.54 -1.61
CA SER A 209 -2.75 -16.51 -1.53
C SER A 209 -2.10 -16.71 -2.91
N GLU A 210 -2.57 -15.94 -3.88
CA GLU A 210 -2.10 -15.95 -5.28
C GLU A 210 -1.75 -14.55 -5.76
N ILE A 211 -0.84 -14.47 -6.75
CA ILE A 211 -0.66 -13.27 -7.56
C ILE A 211 -1.36 -13.50 -8.90
N ILE A 212 -2.21 -12.55 -9.28
CA ILE A 212 -2.72 -12.40 -10.65
C ILE A 212 -1.75 -11.52 -11.42
N ILE A 213 -1.26 -12.02 -12.55
CA ILE A 213 -0.46 -11.26 -13.49
C ILE A 213 -1.36 -10.90 -14.67
N LEU A 214 -1.52 -9.61 -14.90
CA LEU A 214 -2.34 -9.06 -15.98
C LEU A 214 -1.48 -8.22 -16.91
N LYS A 215 -1.79 -8.26 -18.20
CA LYS A 215 -1.34 -7.26 -19.17
C LYS A 215 -2.37 -6.13 -19.19
N TYR A 216 -1.92 -4.90 -18.97
CA TYR A 216 -2.74 -3.70 -19.10
C TYR A 216 -2.71 -3.21 -20.55
N LEU A 217 -3.89 -2.97 -21.12
CA LEU A 217 -4.08 -2.62 -22.53
C LEU A 217 -4.75 -1.24 -22.69
N GLY A 218 -4.71 -0.40 -21.66
CA GLY A 218 -5.30 0.94 -21.72
C GLY A 218 -6.82 0.87 -21.82
N GLU A 219 -7.35 1.38 -22.94
CA GLU A 219 -8.79 1.42 -23.24
C GLU A 219 -9.39 0.05 -23.61
N GLU A 220 -8.57 -1.00 -23.70
CA GLU A 220 -9.03 -2.39 -23.83
C GLU A 220 -9.02 -3.13 -22.47
N GLY A 221 -8.72 -2.44 -21.36
CA GLY A 221 -8.76 -3.00 -20.02
C GLY A 221 -7.57 -3.92 -19.72
N PHE A 222 -7.86 -5.12 -19.20
CA PHE A 222 -6.84 -6.09 -18.77
C PHE A 222 -6.98 -7.43 -19.48
N LYS A 223 -5.84 -8.07 -19.74
CA LYS A 223 -5.77 -9.46 -20.21
C LYS A 223 -4.99 -10.31 -19.22
N LEU A 224 -5.56 -11.46 -18.84
CA LEU A 224 -4.88 -12.42 -17.98
C LEU A 224 -3.59 -12.96 -18.63
N VAL A 225 -2.51 -12.98 -17.86
CA VAL A 225 -1.26 -13.68 -18.20
C VAL A 225 -1.16 -14.97 -17.41
N GLN A 226 -1.27 -14.91 -16.07
CA GLN A 226 -1.00 -16.04 -15.21
C GLN A 226 -1.57 -15.83 -13.79
N TYR A 227 -1.92 -16.93 -13.12
CA TYR A 227 -2.05 -17.01 -11.67
C TYR A 227 -0.87 -17.80 -11.11
N ILE A 228 -0.29 -17.36 -9.99
CA ILE A 228 0.71 -18.12 -9.25
C ILE A 228 0.46 -18.10 -7.75
N HIS A 229 0.70 -19.21 -7.06
CA HIS A 229 0.69 -19.23 -5.60
C HIS A 229 1.91 -18.52 -5.02
N VAL A 230 1.71 -17.84 -3.88
CA VAL A 230 2.81 -17.15 -3.17
C VAL A 230 3.38 -17.93 -2.01
N LEU A 231 2.85 -19.11 -1.70
CA LEU A 231 3.25 -19.91 -0.55
C LEU A 231 4.14 -21.09 -0.95
N PRO A 232 4.98 -21.61 -0.04
CA PRO A 232 5.69 -22.86 -0.28
C PRO A 232 4.73 -23.99 -0.59
N ASN A 233 5.14 -24.90 -1.49
CA ASN A 233 4.40 -26.12 -1.76
C ASN A 233 4.16 -26.91 -0.47
N GLY A 234 2.92 -27.30 -0.21
CA GLY A 234 2.54 -28.08 0.97
C GLY A 234 2.27 -27.26 2.24
N PHE A 235 2.30 -25.92 2.19
CA PHE A 235 1.81 -25.12 3.32
C PHE A 235 0.31 -25.36 3.55
N GLY A 236 -0.05 -25.89 4.72
CA GLY A 236 -1.43 -26.26 5.06
C GLY A 236 -2.13 -25.30 6.03
N GLY A 237 -1.49 -24.19 6.42
CA GLY A 237 -2.06 -23.21 7.35
C GLY A 237 -2.99 -22.21 6.65
N GLN A 238 -3.74 -21.44 7.45
CA GLN A 238 -4.45 -20.27 6.94
C GLN A 238 -3.44 -19.17 6.57
N ASN A 239 -3.66 -18.49 5.45
CA ASN A 239 -2.84 -17.38 5.02
C ASN A 239 -3.67 -16.30 4.35
N PHE A 240 -3.22 -15.06 4.51
CA PHE A 240 -3.78 -13.89 3.87
C PHE A 240 -2.69 -13.07 3.19
N GLY A 241 -2.70 -13.04 1.85
CA GLY A 241 -1.83 -12.14 1.08
C GLY A 241 -2.04 -10.68 1.51
N SER A 242 -0.97 -9.89 1.58
CA SER A 242 -1.05 -8.51 2.11
C SER A 242 -0.46 -7.46 1.17
N ALA A 243 0.80 -7.06 1.35
CA ALA A 243 1.44 -6.08 0.48
C ALA A 243 2.11 -6.79 -0.70
N ILE A 244 2.19 -6.08 -1.82
CA ILE A 244 2.90 -6.47 -3.04
C ILE A 244 3.65 -5.24 -3.51
N LYS A 245 4.96 -5.36 -3.78
CA LYS A 245 5.80 -4.23 -4.22
C LYS A 245 6.85 -4.66 -5.22
N ILE A 246 7.06 -3.85 -6.24
CA ILE A 246 8.14 -4.01 -7.22
C ILE A 246 9.37 -3.25 -6.69
N SER A 247 10.53 -3.88 -6.73
CA SER A 247 11.81 -3.23 -6.40
C SER A 247 12.08 -2.01 -7.28
N PRO A 248 12.78 -0.97 -6.78
CA PRO A 248 13.17 0.21 -7.57
C PRO A 248 13.93 -0.11 -8.88
N CYS A 249 14.64 -1.24 -8.94
CA CYS A 249 15.30 -1.68 -10.18
C CYS A 249 14.37 -2.40 -11.17
N ASN A 250 13.08 -2.54 -10.86
CA ASN A 250 12.01 -3.15 -11.67
C ASN A 250 12.21 -4.63 -12.05
N LYS A 251 13.17 -5.33 -11.41
CA LYS A 251 13.51 -6.73 -11.72
C LYS A 251 12.90 -7.75 -10.77
N PHE A 252 12.50 -7.31 -9.59
CA PHE A 252 12.02 -8.18 -8.51
C PHE A 252 10.69 -7.70 -7.96
N LEU A 253 9.83 -8.66 -7.61
CA LEU A 253 8.55 -8.46 -6.96
C LEU A 253 8.58 -9.19 -5.62
N TYR A 254 8.06 -8.55 -4.58
CA TYR A 254 7.96 -9.13 -3.24
C TYR A 254 6.51 -9.09 -2.77
N VAL A 255 6.10 -10.10 -2.00
CA VAL A 255 4.77 -10.19 -1.41
C VAL A 255 4.87 -10.56 0.06
N SER A 256 4.15 -9.86 0.94
CA SER A 256 3.99 -10.27 2.34
C SER A 256 2.75 -11.13 2.56
N ASN A 257 2.89 -12.09 3.47
CA ASN A 257 1.92 -13.14 3.75
C ASN A 257 1.64 -13.23 5.25
N ARG A 258 0.39 -12.99 5.67
CA ARG A 258 -0.06 -13.05 7.07
C ARG A 258 -0.60 -14.45 7.37
N GLY A 259 -0.03 -15.15 8.35
CA GLY A 259 -0.29 -16.57 8.60
C GLY A 259 0.95 -17.40 8.29
N PHE A 260 1.43 -17.40 7.03
CA PHE A 260 2.78 -17.90 6.73
C PHE A 260 3.87 -17.03 7.39
N ASN A 261 3.57 -15.75 7.65
CA ASN A 261 4.43 -14.80 8.34
C ASN A 261 5.81 -14.65 7.68
N GLY A 262 5.76 -14.27 6.40
CA GLY A 262 6.95 -14.16 5.57
C GLY A 262 6.78 -13.34 4.30
N ILE A 263 7.90 -13.13 3.62
CA ILE A 263 8.02 -12.50 2.31
C ILE A 263 8.30 -13.57 1.26
N SER A 264 7.53 -13.57 0.18
CA SER A 264 7.81 -14.35 -1.02
C SER A 264 8.43 -13.44 -2.07
N ALA A 265 9.62 -13.80 -2.56
CA ALA A 265 10.38 -13.01 -3.53
C ALA A 265 10.36 -13.67 -4.90
N PHE A 266 10.14 -12.87 -5.94
CA PHE A 266 10.06 -13.32 -7.33
C PHE A 266 10.95 -12.47 -8.24
N ARG A 267 11.48 -13.08 -9.28
CA ARG A 267 12.09 -12.40 -10.42
C ARG A 267 11.05 -12.17 -11.50
N ILE A 268 11.00 -10.96 -12.01
CA ILE A 268 10.11 -10.53 -13.09
C ILE A 268 10.79 -10.82 -14.43
N ASN A 269 10.07 -11.47 -15.35
CA ASN A 269 10.41 -11.47 -16.76
C ASN A 269 9.80 -10.21 -17.41
N GLU A 270 10.62 -9.25 -17.82
CA GLU A 270 10.15 -7.94 -18.29
C GLU A 270 9.38 -7.99 -19.63
N GLU A 271 9.60 -9.02 -20.44
CA GLU A 271 8.96 -9.18 -21.75
C GLU A 271 7.54 -9.76 -21.63
N THR A 272 7.39 -10.74 -20.75
CA THR A 272 6.15 -11.53 -20.60
C THR A 272 5.34 -11.14 -19.36
N GLY A 273 5.96 -10.47 -18.40
CA GLY A 273 5.38 -10.19 -17.08
C GLY A 273 5.36 -11.40 -16.14
N SER A 274 5.76 -12.59 -16.59
CA SER A 274 5.74 -13.79 -15.76
C SER A 274 6.73 -13.70 -14.59
N LEU A 275 6.41 -14.43 -13.52
CA LEU A 275 7.17 -14.43 -12.27
C LEU A 275 7.84 -15.79 -12.06
N SER A 276 9.08 -15.77 -11.60
CA SER A 276 9.80 -16.96 -11.14
C SER A 276 10.16 -16.80 -9.67
N LEU A 277 9.80 -17.79 -8.84
CA LEU A 277 10.09 -17.78 -7.41
C LEU A 277 11.62 -17.75 -7.20
N ILE A 278 12.07 -16.84 -6.34
CA ILE A 278 13.46 -16.80 -5.85
C ILE A 278 13.55 -17.59 -4.56
N ASN A 279 12.79 -17.19 -3.53
CA ASN A 279 12.74 -17.85 -2.24
C ASN A 279 11.60 -17.29 -1.36
N HIS A 280 11.37 -17.94 -0.22
CA HIS A 280 10.56 -17.44 0.88
C HIS A 280 11.46 -17.06 2.06
N TYR A 281 11.10 -16.00 2.78
CA TYR A 281 11.84 -15.49 3.93
C TYR A 281 10.87 -15.27 5.09
N SER A 282 11.27 -15.64 6.31
CA SER A 282 10.48 -15.31 7.51
C SER A 282 10.38 -13.79 7.66
N SER A 283 9.27 -13.29 8.20
CA SER A 283 9.19 -11.88 8.60
C SER A 283 9.79 -11.63 9.99
N HIS A 284 10.18 -12.70 10.71
CA HIS A 284 10.60 -12.66 12.11
C HIS A 284 9.61 -11.90 13.00
N GLY A 285 8.32 -12.12 12.76
CA GLY A 285 7.21 -11.54 13.51
C GLY A 285 5.88 -12.15 13.06
N ASP A 286 4.77 -11.56 13.50
CA ASP A 286 3.43 -12.02 13.22
C ASP A 286 2.64 -10.99 12.40
N PHE A 287 1.94 -11.46 11.36
CA PHE A 287 1.13 -10.65 10.44
C PHE A 287 1.93 -9.50 9.79
N PRO A 288 2.87 -9.78 8.86
CA PRO A 288 3.56 -8.75 8.07
C PRO A 288 2.59 -8.02 7.14
N ARG A 289 2.01 -6.93 7.63
CA ARG A 289 0.92 -6.17 6.98
C ARG A 289 1.40 -5.34 5.80
N ASP A 290 2.60 -4.80 5.92
CA ASP A 290 3.28 -4.07 4.85
C ASP A 290 4.79 -4.27 4.96
N PHE A 291 5.51 -3.95 3.90
CA PHE A 291 6.97 -3.87 3.88
C PHE A 291 7.38 -2.83 2.85
N GLU A 292 8.51 -2.16 2.96
CA GLU A 292 8.96 -1.19 1.95
C GLU A 292 10.43 -1.39 1.60
N ILE A 293 10.76 -1.16 0.33
CA ILE A 293 12.13 -1.26 -0.17
C ILE A 293 12.74 0.14 -0.14
N SER A 294 13.92 0.28 0.47
CA SER A 294 14.57 1.58 0.57
C SER A 294 14.87 2.17 -0.82
N PRO A 295 14.88 3.51 -0.99
CA PRO A 295 15.16 4.15 -2.27
C PRO A 295 16.52 3.75 -2.87
N CYS A 296 17.50 3.45 -2.01
CA CYS A 296 18.82 2.94 -2.44
C CYS A 296 18.80 1.47 -2.89
N ASN A 297 17.64 0.79 -2.85
CA ASN A 297 17.39 -0.59 -3.28
C ASN A 297 18.22 -1.66 -2.54
N LYS A 298 18.73 -1.32 -1.35
CA LYS A 298 19.61 -2.17 -0.52
C LYS A 298 18.93 -2.75 0.70
N PHE A 299 17.84 -2.15 1.18
CA PHE A 299 17.15 -2.59 2.39
C PHE A 299 15.68 -2.87 2.09
N LEU A 300 15.14 -3.90 2.73
CA LEU A 300 13.72 -4.19 2.77
C LEU A 300 13.29 -4.21 4.25
N ILE A 301 12.35 -3.35 4.62
CA ILE A 301 11.85 -3.24 5.99
C ILE A 301 10.43 -3.78 6.04
N ILE A 302 10.15 -4.71 6.95
CA ILE A 302 8.86 -5.37 7.13
C ILE A 302 8.21 -4.83 8.40
N ALA A 303 6.92 -4.51 8.32
CA ALA A 303 6.07 -4.14 9.45
C ALA A 303 5.21 -5.34 9.88
N ASN A 304 5.54 -5.96 11.00
CA ASN A 304 4.76 -7.04 11.59
C ASN A 304 3.72 -6.47 12.57
N GLU A 305 2.46 -6.46 12.16
CA GLU A 305 1.37 -5.79 12.88
C GLU A 305 1.13 -6.39 14.27
N LYS A 306 1.11 -7.73 14.39
CA LYS A 306 0.65 -8.39 15.62
C LYS A 306 1.74 -8.66 16.65
N SER A 307 3.00 -8.62 16.21
CA SER A 307 4.17 -8.82 17.10
C SER A 307 4.87 -7.51 17.47
N ASP A 308 4.30 -6.36 17.09
CA ASP A 308 4.81 -5.03 17.43
C ASP A 308 6.31 -4.84 17.12
N ASN A 309 6.75 -5.32 15.95
CA ASN A 309 8.16 -5.21 15.55
C ASN A 309 8.36 -4.95 14.05
N LEU A 310 9.50 -4.34 13.72
CA LEU A 310 10.06 -4.26 12.38
C LEU A 310 11.18 -5.29 12.19
N THR A 311 11.30 -5.77 10.95
CA THR A 311 12.43 -6.58 10.49
C THR A 311 13.08 -5.93 9.29
N ILE A 312 14.40 -5.88 9.27
CA ILE A 312 15.23 -5.34 8.18
C ILE A 312 16.00 -6.50 7.52
N TYR A 313 15.88 -6.58 6.21
CA TYR A 313 16.69 -7.41 5.34
C TYR A 313 17.63 -6.55 4.49
N LEU A 314 18.85 -7.04 4.29
CA LEU A 314 19.69 -6.62 3.17
C LEU A 314 19.15 -7.28 1.89
N LYS A 315 18.88 -6.47 0.88
CA LYS A 315 18.44 -6.92 -0.44
C LYS A 315 19.65 -7.03 -1.36
N ASN A 316 19.98 -8.25 -1.76
CA ASN A 316 21.06 -8.52 -2.70
C ASN A 316 20.70 -8.05 -4.13
N PRO A 317 21.70 -7.85 -5.01
CA PRO A 317 21.45 -7.48 -6.40
C PRO A 317 20.65 -8.51 -7.21
N ASP A 318 20.69 -9.79 -6.82
CA ASP A 318 19.97 -10.90 -7.45
C ASP A 318 18.52 -11.06 -6.96
N GLY A 319 18.10 -10.19 -6.04
CA GLY A 319 16.76 -10.16 -5.45
C GLY A 319 16.62 -11.00 -4.17
N THR A 320 17.64 -11.76 -3.76
CA THR A 320 17.62 -12.50 -2.50
C THR A 320 17.70 -11.57 -1.28
N LEU A 321 17.22 -12.05 -0.14
CA LEU A 321 17.19 -11.29 1.11
C LEU A 321 18.09 -11.96 2.16
N LYS A 322 18.91 -11.18 2.86
CA LYS A 322 19.71 -11.62 4.00
C LYS A 322 19.26 -10.87 5.26
N LEU A 323 18.88 -11.60 6.30
CA LEU A 323 18.46 -10.99 7.56
C LEU A 323 19.56 -10.04 8.07
N PHE A 324 19.19 -8.80 8.36
CA PHE A 324 20.09 -7.80 8.92
C PHE A 324 19.81 -7.58 10.40
N LYS A 325 18.55 -7.29 10.74
CA LYS A 325 18.09 -7.01 12.09
C LYS A 325 16.60 -7.32 12.20
N ASN A 326 16.14 -7.82 13.32
CA ASN A 326 14.72 -8.02 13.64
C ASN A 326 14.44 -7.51 15.07
N ASP A 327 13.20 -7.68 15.52
CA ASP A 327 12.74 -7.32 16.87
C ASP A 327 12.97 -5.84 17.22
N ILE A 328 12.92 -4.97 16.20
CA ILE A 328 12.90 -3.52 16.41
C ILE A 328 11.48 -3.16 16.84
N PHE A 329 11.28 -2.87 18.12
CA PHE A 329 9.95 -2.57 18.65
C PHE A 329 9.31 -1.34 18.00
N ILE A 330 8.06 -1.49 17.59
CA ILE A 330 7.13 -0.41 17.25
C ILE A 330 5.72 -0.96 17.41
N PRO A 331 4.78 -0.25 18.05
CA PRO A 331 3.45 -0.77 18.26
C PRO A 331 2.64 -0.80 16.96
N SER A 332 2.14 -1.99 16.63
CA SER A 332 1.18 -2.31 15.57
C SER A 332 1.44 -1.60 14.22
N PRO A 333 2.64 -1.77 13.63
CA PRO A 333 3.00 -1.12 12.37
C PRO A 333 2.23 -1.74 11.20
N THR A 334 1.72 -0.90 10.29
CA THR A 334 0.83 -1.33 9.20
C THR A 334 1.16 -0.75 7.83
N CYS A 335 1.98 0.30 7.75
CA CYS A 335 2.42 0.89 6.50
C CYS A 335 3.79 1.52 6.66
N ILE A 336 4.69 1.37 5.68
CA ILE A 336 5.99 2.06 5.66
C ILE A 336 6.11 2.85 4.34
N LYS A 337 6.51 4.13 4.42
CA LYS A 337 6.78 4.97 3.25
C LYS A 337 8.04 5.80 3.42
N PHE A 338 8.96 5.68 2.47
CA PHE A 338 10.13 6.56 2.39
C PHE A 338 9.77 7.92 1.79
N LYS A 339 10.43 8.96 2.29
CA LYS A 339 10.38 10.32 1.73
C LYS A 339 11.20 10.44 0.46
#